data_AF-A0AAJ1IHI8-F1
#
_entry.id   AF-A0AAJ1IHI8-F1
#
_cell.length_a   1.000
_cell.length_b   1.000
_cell.length_c   1.000
_cell.angle_alpha   90.00
_cell.angle_beta   90.00
_cell.angle_gamma   90.00
#
_symmetry.space_group_name_H-M   'P 1'
#
loop_
_entity.id
_entity.type
_entity.pdbx_description
1 polymer ?
#
loop_
_entity_poly.entity_id
_entity_poly.type
_entity_poly.pdbx_seq_one_letter_code
_entity_poly.pdbx_strand_id
1 'polypeptide(L)'
;MEGRNPTIIVPFSPADSAEVCRDVFVYLRPESNGIEVESLIMQAIRAENLKDSVKLSYLANLPGDFIASKGLIEHHYRIRLLFAVKGKNLFTRHMKKVFKSYFRCSFDKADILGPYEAMKRLGVDEETLFKTWVKPSNMLNINGQSIKKINNLFVLNYDIPALLKKNDINTDIAVMIFRCCRKDEDIHYMIDAIEAQLKSRGIVNVMNPSSRIFHYSKGPFEELLDCSGFLYNSDLKNIPLSEVTFGRYLLENGVEIEQIEGALYHPIMYFKPDNGSFVENDIYSYTKDLSYAEALERFKTVFLQRVIQ
;
A
#
# COMPACT_ATOMS: atom_id res chain seq x y z
N MET A 1 -25.32 13.72 12.66
CA MET A 1 -25.16 12.41 13.33
C MET A 1 -23.78 12.41 13.93
N GLU A 2 -23.66 12.00 15.19
CA GLU A 2 -22.37 11.80 15.83
C GLU A 2 -21.74 10.54 15.20
N GLY A 3 -20.56 10.67 14.60
CA GLY A 3 -19.89 9.55 13.93
C GLY A 3 -19.38 8.50 14.93
N ARG A 4 -19.26 7.24 14.49
CA ARG A 4 -18.68 6.15 15.27
C ARG A 4 -17.18 6.37 15.43
N ASN A 5 -16.66 6.08 16.62
CA ASN A 5 -15.23 6.20 16.93
C ASN A 5 -14.49 4.87 16.72
N PRO A 6 -13.21 4.91 16.33
CA PRO A 6 -12.32 3.76 16.37
C PRO A 6 -12.37 3.00 17.69
N THR A 7 -12.37 1.67 17.60
CA THR A 7 -12.21 0.79 18.77
C THR A 7 -10.80 0.23 18.76
N ILE A 8 -9.95 0.71 19.66
CA ILE A 8 -8.58 0.21 19.84
C ILE A 8 -8.63 -0.96 20.83
N ILE A 9 -8.36 -2.16 20.35
CA ILE A 9 -8.43 -3.41 21.13
C ILE A 9 -7.05 -3.73 21.73
N VAL A 10 -6.00 -3.59 20.92
CA VAL A 10 -4.61 -3.68 21.37
C VAL A 10 -3.93 -2.35 21.02
N PRO A 11 -3.53 -1.54 22.01
CA PRO A 11 -2.85 -0.28 21.75
C PRO A 11 -1.46 -0.54 21.19
N PHE A 12 -1.01 0.35 20.31
CA PHE A 12 0.31 0.24 19.70
C PHE A 12 1.40 0.61 20.69
N SER A 13 2.47 -0.18 20.68
CA SER A 13 3.74 0.15 21.31
C SER A 13 4.84 -0.09 20.29
N PRO A 14 5.73 0.87 19.99
CA PRO A 14 6.84 0.66 19.07
C PRO A 14 7.79 -0.43 19.57
N ALA A 15 8.61 -0.98 18.68
CA ALA A 15 9.61 -1.98 19.08
C ALA A 15 10.68 -1.32 19.95
N ASP A 16 11.24 -2.04 20.91
CA ASP A 16 12.36 -1.53 21.71
C ASP A 16 13.64 -1.41 20.85
N SER A 17 13.83 -2.32 19.90
CA SER A 17 14.95 -2.31 18.95
C SER A 17 14.43 -2.42 17.52
N ALA A 18 14.55 -1.32 16.78
CA ALA A 18 14.18 -1.26 15.36
C ALA A 18 15.20 -1.95 14.44
N GLU A 19 16.41 -2.26 14.94
CA GLU A 19 17.42 -3.00 14.17
C GLU A 19 17.04 -4.47 13.96
N VAL A 20 16.24 -5.02 14.89
CA VAL A 20 15.94 -6.45 14.93
C VAL A 20 14.47 -6.74 14.65
N CYS A 21 13.59 -5.78 14.92
CA CYS A 21 12.15 -5.92 14.77
C CYS A 21 11.58 -5.07 13.64
N ARG A 22 10.62 -5.63 12.91
CA ARG A 22 9.80 -4.91 11.92
C ARG A 22 8.34 -5.05 12.22
N ASP A 23 7.61 -3.99 11.95
CA ASP A 23 6.17 -3.97 12.04
C ASP A 23 5.56 -4.15 10.64
N VAL A 24 4.60 -5.07 10.53
CA VAL A 24 3.87 -5.35 9.30
C VAL A 24 2.42 -5.00 9.52
N PHE A 25 1.95 -3.98 8.79
CA PHE A 25 0.53 -3.65 8.76
C PHE A 25 -0.21 -4.70 7.97
N VAL A 26 -1.34 -5.14 8.51
CA VAL A 26 -2.30 -6.01 7.84
C VAL A 26 -3.68 -5.46 8.09
N TYR A 27 -4.43 -5.15 7.04
CA TYR A 27 -5.83 -4.75 7.19
C TYR A 27 -6.72 -5.43 6.18
N LEU A 28 -7.92 -5.76 6.63
CA LEU A 28 -8.90 -6.48 5.82
C LEU A 28 -9.53 -5.53 4.80
N ARG A 29 -9.68 -6.04 3.58
CA ARG A 29 -10.47 -5.34 2.57
C ARG A 29 -11.96 -5.44 2.91
N PRO A 30 -12.76 -4.45 2.50
CA PRO A 30 -14.21 -4.41 2.73
C PRO A 30 -14.93 -5.74 2.47
N GLU A 31 -14.58 -6.43 1.38
CA GLU A 31 -15.27 -7.63 0.91
C GLU A 31 -15.06 -8.87 1.79
N SER A 32 -14.06 -8.82 2.67
CA SER A 32 -13.68 -9.93 3.55
C SER A 32 -13.48 -9.48 4.98
N ASN A 33 -13.95 -8.27 5.32
CA ASN A 33 -13.90 -7.82 6.70
C ASN A 33 -14.91 -8.64 7.52
N GLY A 34 -14.43 -9.25 8.61
CA GLY A 34 -15.26 -10.11 9.44
C GLY A 34 -14.46 -10.95 10.43
N ILE A 35 -15.13 -11.27 11.54
CA ILE A 35 -14.56 -11.99 12.70
C ILE A 35 -13.94 -13.33 12.30
N GLU A 36 -14.52 -14.04 11.33
CA GLU A 36 -13.97 -15.31 10.85
C GLU A 36 -12.58 -15.12 10.22
N VAL A 37 -12.41 -14.11 9.37
CA VAL A 37 -11.14 -13.82 8.69
C VAL A 37 -10.10 -13.36 9.69
N GLU A 38 -10.47 -12.46 10.61
CA GLU A 38 -9.60 -12.03 11.71
C GLU A 38 -9.14 -13.22 12.57
N SER A 39 -10.08 -14.11 12.91
CA SER A 39 -9.79 -15.31 13.71
C SER A 39 -8.81 -16.25 13.00
N LEU A 40 -8.93 -16.40 11.68
CA LEU A 40 -8.03 -17.24 10.88
C LEU A 40 -6.63 -16.64 10.76
N ILE A 41 -6.53 -15.31 10.62
CA ILE A 41 -5.25 -14.60 10.68
C ILE A 41 -4.60 -14.83 12.05
N MET A 42 -5.35 -14.67 13.14
CA MET A 42 -4.85 -14.89 14.50
C MET A 42 -4.45 -16.35 14.76
N GLN A 43 -5.13 -17.32 14.16
CA GLN A 43 -4.72 -18.73 14.21
C GLN A 43 -3.43 -18.98 13.43
N ALA A 44 -3.29 -18.36 12.25
CA ALA A 44 -2.09 -18.49 11.41
C ALA A 44 -0.83 -18.01 12.16
N ILE A 45 -0.89 -16.82 12.77
CA ILE A 45 0.27 -16.26 13.48
C ILE A 45 0.60 -16.99 14.79
N ARG A 46 -0.34 -17.77 15.34
CA ARG A 46 -0.14 -18.60 16.53
C ARG A 46 0.36 -20.02 16.20
N ALA A 47 0.61 -20.33 14.93
CA ALA A 47 1.22 -21.59 14.55
C ALA A 47 2.59 -21.77 15.23
N GLU A 48 2.96 -23.02 15.55
CA GLU A 48 4.19 -23.35 16.29
C GLU A 48 5.46 -22.72 15.70
N ASN A 49 5.52 -22.55 14.38
CA ASN A 49 6.66 -21.97 13.68
C ASN A 49 6.69 -20.42 13.69
N LEU A 50 5.63 -19.75 14.13
CA LEU A 50 5.50 -18.28 14.12
C LEU A 50 5.24 -17.67 15.49
N LYS A 51 4.66 -18.42 16.44
CA LYS A 51 4.19 -17.90 17.74
C LYS A 51 5.27 -17.19 18.57
N ASP A 52 6.54 -17.56 18.38
CA ASP A 52 7.67 -16.98 19.13
C ASP A 52 8.39 -15.85 18.36
N SER A 53 8.16 -15.72 17.05
CA SER A 53 8.80 -14.72 16.19
C SER A 53 7.86 -13.57 15.81
N VAL A 54 6.54 -13.80 15.82
CA VAL A 54 5.51 -12.86 15.41
C VAL A 54 4.61 -12.51 16.59
N LYS A 55 4.47 -11.21 16.88
CA LYS A 55 3.61 -10.70 17.96
C LYS A 55 2.60 -9.69 17.45
N LEU A 56 1.34 -9.84 17.85
CA LEU A 56 0.34 -8.79 17.64
C LEU A 56 0.72 -7.56 18.48
N SER A 57 0.98 -6.43 17.81
CA SER A 57 1.41 -5.17 18.43
C SER A 57 0.38 -4.07 18.32
N TYR A 58 -0.65 -4.23 17.50
CA TYR A 58 -1.81 -3.33 17.42
C TYR A 58 -3.00 -4.07 16.81
N LEU A 59 -4.20 -3.76 17.30
CA LEU A 59 -5.45 -4.22 16.74
C LEU A 59 -6.51 -3.16 16.96
N ALA A 60 -7.15 -2.71 15.89
CA ALA A 60 -8.24 -1.75 15.94
C ALA A 60 -9.30 -2.04 14.88
N ASN A 61 -10.54 -1.67 15.17
CA ASN A 61 -11.59 -1.54 14.17
C ASN A 61 -11.82 -0.05 13.90
N LEU A 62 -11.67 0.37 12.64
CA LEU A 62 -11.91 1.74 12.20
C LEU A 62 -13.25 1.84 11.49
N PRO A 63 -14.24 2.58 12.02
CA PRO A 63 -15.54 2.75 11.38
C PRO A 63 -15.47 3.46 10.03
N GLY A 64 -16.28 3.02 9.06
CA GLY A 64 -16.31 3.62 7.72
C GLY A 64 -16.63 5.11 7.70
N ASP A 65 -17.50 5.58 8.58
CA ASP A 65 -17.85 7.00 8.72
C ASP A 65 -16.72 7.83 9.33
N PHE A 66 -15.94 7.26 10.24
CA PHE A 66 -14.70 7.87 10.72
C PHE A 66 -13.68 8.00 9.59
N ILE A 67 -13.44 6.92 8.84
CA ILE A 67 -12.53 6.87 7.69
C ILE A 67 -12.90 7.93 6.65
N ALA A 68 -14.19 8.00 6.29
CA ALA A 68 -14.72 8.97 5.32
C ALA A 68 -14.59 10.41 5.82
N SER A 69 -14.90 10.68 7.10
CA SER A 69 -14.80 12.04 7.67
C SER A 69 -13.39 12.61 7.66
N LYS A 70 -12.38 11.73 7.66
CA LYS A 70 -10.96 12.07 7.63
C LYS A 70 -10.35 11.98 6.23
N GLY A 71 -11.11 11.53 5.22
CA GLY A 71 -10.60 11.33 3.85
C GLY A 71 -9.43 10.36 3.77
N LEU A 72 -9.38 9.34 4.64
CA LEU A 72 -8.18 8.50 4.81
C LEU A 72 -7.84 7.73 3.54
N ILE A 73 -8.84 7.20 2.85
CA ILE A 73 -8.63 6.40 1.63
C ILE A 73 -8.10 7.29 0.50
N GLU A 74 -8.66 8.48 0.34
CA GLU A 74 -8.21 9.48 -0.64
C GLU A 74 -6.79 9.96 -0.33
N HIS A 75 -6.46 10.20 0.94
CA HIS A 75 -5.11 10.58 1.36
C HIS A 75 -4.11 9.45 1.15
N HIS A 76 -4.47 8.22 1.53
CA HIS A 76 -3.63 7.04 1.37
C HIS A 76 -3.33 6.75 -0.11
N TYR A 77 -4.32 6.90 -0.99
CA TYR A 77 -4.15 6.71 -2.44
C TYR A 77 -3.91 8.00 -3.23
N ARG A 78 -3.52 9.11 -2.59
CA ARG A 78 -3.53 10.46 -3.20
C ARG A 78 -2.83 10.56 -4.54
N ILE A 79 -1.66 9.95 -4.70
CA ILE A 79 -0.87 10.04 -5.93
C ILE A 79 -1.58 9.27 -7.04
N ARG A 80 -2.10 8.09 -6.74
CA ARG A 80 -2.83 7.28 -7.70
C ARG A 80 -4.13 7.97 -8.13
N LEU A 81 -4.82 8.63 -7.18
CA LEU A 81 -5.99 9.45 -7.45
C LEU A 81 -5.64 10.66 -8.34
N LEU A 82 -4.54 11.34 -8.05
CA LEU A 82 -4.08 12.47 -8.85
C LEU A 82 -3.75 12.04 -10.29
N PHE A 83 -3.09 10.90 -10.48
CA PHE A 83 -2.88 10.28 -11.80
C PHE A 83 -4.19 9.85 -12.47
N ALA A 84 -5.14 9.29 -11.71
CA ALA A 84 -6.47 8.93 -12.22
C ALA A 84 -7.24 10.16 -12.75
N VAL A 85 -7.09 11.32 -12.12
CA VAL A 85 -7.77 12.57 -12.52
C VAL A 85 -7.03 13.30 -13.64
N LYS A 86 -5.72 13.51 -13.50
CA LYS A 86 -4.91 14.30 -14.45
C LYS A 86 -4.40 13.49 -15.63
N GLY A 87 -4.49 12.16 -15.57
CA GLY A 87 -4.12 11.25 -16.64
C GLY A 87 -2.65 11.36 -17.04
N LYS A 88 -2.41 11.25 -18.36
CA LYS A 88 -1.05 11.23 -18.94
C LYS A 88 -0.23 12.51 -18.75
N ASN A 89 -0.85 13.61 -18.29
CA ASN A 89 -0.17 14.89 -18.07
C ASN A 89 0.87 14.83 -16.94
N LEU A 90 0.70 13.94 -15.96
CA LEU A 90 1.64 13.80 -14.85
C LEU A 90 2.84 12.91 -15.17
N PHE A 91 2.84 12.24 -16.32
CA PHE A 91 3.90 11.30 -16.67
C PHE A 91 5.24 11.99 -16.78
N THR A 92 6.24 11.38 -16.15
CA THR A 92 7.63 11.79 -16.27
C THR A 92 8.20 11.43 -17.63
N ARG A 93 9.38 11.96 -17.99
CA ARG A 93 10.09 11.53 -19.20
C ARG A 93 10.42 10.03 -19.15
N HIS A 94 10.79 9.52 -17.98
CA HIS A 94 11.07 8.10 -17.76
C HIS A 94 9.82 7.24 -17.98
N MET A 95 8.69 7.61 -17.36
CA MET A 95 7.42 6.90 -17.52
C MET A 95 6.99 6.81 -18.98
N LYS A 96 7.13 7.91 -19.74
CA LYS A 96 6.84 7.93 -21.17
C LYS A 96 7.74 6.96 -21.94
N LYS A 97 9.04 6.90 -21.61
CA LYS A 97 9.98 5.98 -22.25
C LYS A 97 9.62 4.52 -21.98
N VAL A 98 9.36 4.16 -20.72
CA VAL A 98 8.98 2.79 -20.35
C VAL A 98 7.65 2.40 -21.00
N PHE A 99 6.64 3.27 -20.97
CA PHE A 99 5.37 3.04 -21.66
C PHE A 99 5.57 2.74 -23.15
N LYS A 100 6.33 3.58 -23.87
CA LYS A 100 6.62 3.40 -25.30
C LYS A 100 7.31 2.07 -25.56
N SER A 101 8.30 1.72 -24.73
CA SER A 101 9.05 0.48 -24.87
C SER A 101 8.20 -0.76 -24.59
N TYR A 102 7.35 -0.70 -23.57
CA TYR A 102 6.55 -1.84 -23.13
C TYR A 102 5.40 -2.13 -24.09
N PHE A 103 4.57 -1.13 -24.40
CA PHE A 103 3.41 -1.29 -25.27
C PHE A 103 3.72 -1.17 -26.77
N ARG A 104 4.96 -0.82 -27.12
CA ARG A 104 5.44 -0.65 -28.50
C ARG A 104 4.59 0.31 -29.31
N CYS A 105 4.13 1.39 -28.68
CA CYS A 105 3.31 2.42 -29.33
C CYS A 105 3.75 3.83 -28.91
N SER A 106 3.33 4.84 -29.68
CA SER A 106 3.64 6.24 -29.35
C SER A 106 2.81 6.71 -28.17
N PHE A 107 3.47 7.16 -27.10
CA PHE A 107 2.82 7.78 -25.93
C PHE A 107 1.89 8.95 -26.32
N ASP A 108 2.33 9.80 -27.25
CA ASP A 108 1.62 11.03 -27.57
C ASP A 108 0.32 10.74 -28.33
N LYS A 109 0.33 9.68 -29.15
CA LYS A 109 -0.82 9.20 -29.92
C LYS A 109 -1.69 8.17 -29.19
N ALA A 110 -1.23 7.64 -28.06
CA ALA A 110 -1.97 6.64 -27.29
C ALA A 110 -3.12 7.29 -26.51
N ASP A 111 -4.28 6.62 -26.52
CA ASP A 111 -5.44 6.94 -25.69
C ASP A 111 -5.20 6.45 -24.26
N ILE A 112 -4.37 7.19 -23.53
CA ILE A 112 -4.09 6.96 -22.11
C ILE A 112 -5.08 7.79 -21.28
N LEU A 113 -6.01 7.10 -20.64
CA LEU A 113 -7.16 7.71 -19.97
C LEU A 113 -7.11 7.45 -18.47
N GLY A 114 -7.62 8.41 -17.71
CA GLY A 114 -8.04 8.15 -16.34
C GLY A 114 -9.22 7.17 -16.29
N PRO A 115 -9.50 6.55 -15.14
CA PRO A 115 -10.48 5.49 -15.05
C PRO A 115 -11.91 6.02 -15.24
N TYR A 116 -12.21 7.25 -14.79
CA TYR A 116 -13.52 7.88 -14.98
C TYR A 116 -13.86 8.13 -16.46
N GLU A 117 -12.89 8.61 -17.24
CA GLU A 117 -13.07 8.78 -18.68
C GLU A 117 -13.17 7.42 -19.39
N ALA A 118 -12.36 6.44 -18.98
CA ALA A 118 -12.41 5.10 -19.53
C ALA A 118 -13.78 4.43 -19.31
N MET A 119 -14.36 4.54 -18.11
CA MET A 119 -15.71 4.03 -17.80
C MET A 119 -16.76 4.61 -18.75
N LYS A 120 -16.73 5.93 -18.96
CA LYS A 120 -17.63 6.60 -19.91
C LYS A 120 -17.46 6.10 -21.35
N ARG A 121 -16.21 5.93 -21.81
CA ARG A 121 -15.94 5.47 -23.19
C ARG A 121 -16.26 3.99 -23.40
N LEU A 122 -16.08 3.16 -22.38
CA LEU A 122 -16.34 1.72 -22.43
C LEU A 122 -17.80 1.37 -22.10
N GLY A 123 -18.56 2.29 -21.51
CA GLY A 123 -19.93 2.04 -21.07
C GLY A 123 -20.02 1.04 -19.91
N VAL A 124 -19.05 1.09 -18.99
CA VAL A 124 -18.93 0.17 -17.84
C VAL A 124 -18.88 0.93 -16.52
N ASP A 125 -19.29 0.27 -15.44
CA ASP A 125 -19.19 0.80 -14.08
C ASP A 125 -17.81 0.51 -13.44
N GLU A 126 -17.62 0.96 -12.19
CA GLU A 126 -16.35 0.86 -11.47
C GLU A 126 -15.93 -0.59 -11.27
N GLU A 127 -16.88 -1.44 -10.89
CA GLU A 127 -16.63 -2.83 -10.56
C GLU A 127 -16.34 -3.66 -11.82
N THR A 128 -17.03 -3.40 -12.91
CA THR A 128 -16.78 -4.03 -14.22
C THR A 128 -15.40 -3.62 -14.76
N LEU A 129 -15.03 -2.34 -14.66
CA LEU A 129 -13.68 -1.88 -15.05
C LEU A 129 -12.59 -2.56 -14.19
N PHE A 130 -12.81 -2.65 -12.88
CA PHE A 130 -11.89 -3.32 -11.95
C PHE A 130 -11.71 -4.80 -12.30
N LYS A 131 -12.82 -5.53 -12.49
CA LYS A 131 -12.86 -6.97 -12.79
C LYS A 131 -12.43 -7.33 -14.21
N THR A 132 -12.35 -6.37 -15.13
CA THR A 132 -11.91 -6.63 -16.51
C THR A 132 -10.50 -7.22 -16.52
N TRP A 133 -10.37 -8.48 -16.92
CA TRP A 133 -9.09 -9.16 -17.02
C TRP A 133 -8.39 -8.86 -18.33
N VAL A 134 -7.06 -8.72 -18.27
CA VAL A 134 -6.21 -8.56 -19.44
C VAL A 134 -5.01 -9.50 -19.35
N LYS A 135 -4.38 -9.78 -20.48
CA LYS A 135 -3.14 -10.55 -20.52
C LYS A 135 -2.03 -9.82 -19.75
N PRO A 136 -1.03 -10.53 -19.18
CA PRO A 136 0.10 -9.88 -18.52
C PRO A 136 0.80 -8.84 -19.39
N SER A 137 0.95 -9.09 -20.71
CA SER A 137 1.51 -8.14 -21.68
C SER A 137 0.68 -6.87 -21.90
N ASN A 138 -0.54 -6.82 -21.37
CA ASN A 138 -1.43 -5.68 -21.40
C ASN A 138 -1.49 -4.96 -20.04
N MET A 139 -0.64 -5.32 -19.09
CA MET A 139 -0.60 -4.74 -17.75
C MET A 139 0.81 -4.22 -17.46
N LEU A 140 0.93 -2.92 -17.21
CA LEU A 140 2.20 -2.28 -16.86
C LEU A 140 2.05 -1.61 -15.49
N ASN A 141 2.97 -1.90 -14.59
CA ASN A 141 3.15 -1.13 -13.36
C ASN A 141 4.43 -0.29 -13.50
N ILE A 142 4.34 1.00 -13.19
CA ILE A 142 5.48 1.91 -13.23
C ILE A 142 5.33 3.01 -12.18
N ASN A 143 6.32 3.11 -11.30
CA ASN A 143 6.42 4.14 -10.24
C ASN A 143 5.09 4.30 -9.48
N GLY A 144 4.57 3.18 -8.98
CA GLY A 144 3.33 3.10 -8.21
C GLY A 144 2.04 3.24 -9.02
N GLN A 145 2.13 3.42 -10.35
CA GLN A 145 0.96 3.57 -11.23
C GLN A 145 0.70 2.29 -12.00
N SER A 146 -0.56 1.86 -12.06
CA SER A 146 -0.99 0.70 -12.85
C SER A 146 -1.61 1.16 -14.17
N ILE A 147 -1.29 0.48 -15.26
CA ILE A 147 -1.84 0.78 -16.59
C ILE A 147 -2.34 -0.52 -17.20
N LYS A 148 -3.65 -0.59 -17.44
CA LYS A 148 -4.34 -1.73 -18.04
C LYS A 148 -4.74 -1.40 -19.48
N LYS A 149 -4.25 -2.15 -20.45
CA LYS A 149 -4.66 -2.02 -21.86
C LYS A 149 -5.94 -2.81 -22.13
N ILE A 150 -7.03 -2.11 -22.38
CA ILE A 150 -8.35 -2.66 -22.72
C ILE A 150 -8.69 -2.23 -24.14
N ASN A 151 -8.76 -3.19 -25.07
CA ASN A 151 -8.87 -2.90 -26.51
C ASN A 151 -7.76 -1.96 -26.98
N ASN A 152 -8.12 -0.77 -27.48
CA ASN A 152 -7.18 0.27 -27.93
C ASN A 152 -6.91 1.35 -26.87
N LEU A 153 -7.49 1.23 -25.67
CA LEU A 153 -7.36 2.19 -24.59
C LEU A 153 -6.32 1.72 -23.56
N PHE A 154 -5.63 2.67 -22.94
CA PHE A 154 -4.72 2.43 -21.82
C PHE A 154 -5.30 3.10 -20.57
N VAL A 155 -5.86 2.32 -19.67
CA VAL A 155 -6.56 2.82 -18.48
C VAL A 155 -5.58 2.87 -17.31
N LEU A 156 -5.30 4.09 -16.86
CA LEU A 156 -4.42 4.39 -15.74
C LEU A 156 -5.18 4.27 -14.42
N ASN A 157 -4.59 3.56 -13.45
CA ASN A 157 -5.14 3.35 -12.10
C ASN A 157 -6.61 2.92 -12.13
N TYR A 158 -6.90 1.93 -12.98
CA TYR A 158 -8.25 1.42 -13.29
C TYR A 158 -9.08 1.01 -12.06
N ASP A 159 -8.40 0.70 -10.95
CA ASP A 159 -8.96 0.21 -9.69
C ASP A 159 -9.39 1.32 -8.73
N ILE A 160 -8.94 2.57 -8.92
CA ILE A 160 -9.23 3.66 -7.97
C ILE A 160 -10.73 3.89 -7.75
N PRO A 161 -11.60 3.94 -8.78
CA PRO A 161 -13.03 4.16 -8.54
C PRO A 161 -13.68 3.05 -7.71
N ALA A 162 -13.30 1.79 -7.98
CA ALA A 162 -13.82 0.65 -7.22
C ALA A 162 -13.31 0.65 -5.78
N LEU A 163 -12.03 1.02 -5.57
CA LEU A 163 -11.45 1.18 -4.22
C LEU A 163 -12.19 2.23 -3.40
N LEU A 164 -12.46 3.41 -3.98
CA LEU A 164 -13.19 4.47 -3.29
C LEU A 164 -14.63 4.06 -2.98
N LYS A 165 -15.33 3.46 -3.95
CA LYS A 165 -16.73 3.02 -3.77
C LYS A 165 -16.89 1.94 -2.71
N LYS A 166 -15.89 1.07 -2.56
CA LYS A 166 -15.91 -0.04 -1.59
C LYS A 166 -15.59 0.40 -0.17
N ASN A 167 -14.94 1.55 0.01
CA ASN A 167 -14.65 2.10 1.33
C ASN A 167 -15.61 3.26 1.60
N ASP A 168 -16.88 2.93 1.84
CA ASP A 168 -17.93 3.90 2.16
C ASP A 168 -18.14 4.05 3.67
N ILE A 169 -19.10 4.90 4.05
CA ILE A 169 -19.44 5.16 5.47
C ILE A 169 -19.91 3.92 6.25
N ASN A 170 -20.33 2.86 5.54
CA ASN A 170 -20.85 1.62 6.12
C ASN A 170 -19.76 0.54 6.22
N THR A 171 -18.57 0.82 5.72
CA THR A 171 -17.50 -0.15 5.58
C THR A 171 -16.42 0.09 6.62
N ASP A 172 -16.45 -0.71 7.67
CA ASP A 172 -15.42 -0.68 8.69
C ASP A 172 -14.15 -1.40 8.19
N ILE A 173 -13.00 -1.08 8.78
CA ILE A 173 -11.72 -1.72 8.47
C ILE A 173 -11.08 -2.23 9.76
N ALA A 174 -10.84 -3.54 9.83
CA ALA A 174 -10.00 -4.14 10.86
C ALA A 174 -8.52 -3.95 10.49
N VAL A 175 -7.75 -3.32 11.37
CA VAL A 175 -6.32 -3.01 11.21
C VAL A 175 -5.52 -3.74 12.28
N MET A 176 -4.50 -4.48 11.85
CA MET A 176 -3.59 -5.24 12.68
C MET A 176 -2.15 -4.82 12.38
N ILE A 177 -1.29 -4.81 13.40
CA ILE A 177 0.16 -4.74 13.23
C ILE A 177 0.79 -5.97 13.84
N PHE A 178 1.55 -6.70 13.04
CA PHE A 178 2.35 -7.82 13.48
C PHE A 178 3.81 -7.45 13.53
N ARG A 179 4.45 -7.69 14.67
CA ARG A 179 5.87 -7.44 14.87
C ARG A 179 6.68 -8.71 14.68
N CYS A 180 7.64 -8.68 13.77
CA CYS A 180 8.54 -9.77 13.43
C CYS A 180 9.97 -9.42 13.88
N CYS A 181 10.57 -10.21 14.78
CA CYS A 181 11.86 -9.87 15.43
C CYS A 181 13.01 -10.87 15.22
N ARG A 182 12.94 -11.82 14.28
CA ARG A 182 14.01 -12.83 14.13
C ARG A 182 14.66 -12.82 12.75
N LYS A 183 13.91 -12.80 11.64
CA LYS A 183 14.42 -12.62 10.25
C LYS A 183 13.36 -12.09 9.28
N ASP A 184 13.79 -11.51 8.17
CA ASP A 184 12.94 -11.04 7.05
C ASP A 184 12.03 -12.14 6.49
N GLU A 185 12.54 -13.37 6.52
CA GLU A 185 11.79 -14.57 6.13
C GLU A 185 10.50 -14.75 6.96
N ASP A 186 10.47 -14.26 8.21
CA ASP A 186 9.30 -14.35 9.09
C ASP A 186 8.08 -13.64 8.50
N ILE A 187 8.27 -12.54 7.75
CA ILE A 187 7.16 -11.83 7.11
C ILE A 187 6.56 -12.71 6.01
N HIS A 188 7.38 -13.26 5.12
CA HIS A 188 6.89 -14.13 4.06
C HIS A 188 6.23 -15.40 4.61
N TYR A 189 6.83 -16.04 5.62
CA TYR A 189 6.23 -17.19 6.28
C TYR A 189 4.90 -16.85 6.96
N MET A 190 4.80 -15.68 7.58
CA MET A 190 3.56 -15.19 8.19
C MET A 190 2.47 -15.00 7.13
N ILE A 191 2.77 -14.29 6.04
CA ILE A 191 1.82 -14.04 4.95
C ILE A 191 1.39 -15.36 4.30
N ASP A 192 2.33 -16.27 4.01
CA ASP A 192 2.03 -17.59 3.44
C ASP A 192 1.16 -18.43 4.38
N ALA A 193 1.42 -18.39 5.69
CA ALA A 193 0.60 -19.09 6.68
C ALA A 193 -0.83 -18.53 6.73
N ILE A 194 -0.98 -17.20 6.70
CA ILE A 194 -2.29 -16.54 6.62
C ILE A 194 -3.02 -16.97 5.35
N GLU A 195 -2.36 -16.90 4.20
CA GLU A 195 -2.94 -17.33 2.93
C GLU A 195 -3.39 -18.79 2.95
N ALA A 196 -2.56 -19.68 3.48
CA ALA A 196 -2.86 -21.10 3.57
C ALA A 196 -4.10 -21.35 4.45
N GLN A 197 -4.21 -20.66 5.59
CA GLN A 197 -5.38 -20.77 6.47
C GLN A 197 -6.65 -20.30 5.75
N LEU A 198 -6.61 -19.14 5.11
CA LEU A 198 -7.76 -18.59 4.39
C LEU A 198 -8.18 -19.47 3.20
N LYS A 199 -7.22 -20.05 2.47
CA LYS A 199 -7.48 -21.01 1.38
C LYS A 199 -8.11 -22.30 1.92
N SER A 200 -7.61 -22.83 3.04
CA SER A 200 -8.10 -24.08 3.64
C SER A 200 -9.57 -24.00 4.07
N ARG A 201 -10.06 -22.80 4.39
CA ARG A 201 -11.46 -22.52 4.77
C ARG A 201 -12.35 -22.09 3.61
N GLY A 202 -11.83 -22.08 2.39
CA GLY A 202 -12.60 -21.68 1.20
C GLY A 202 -12.91 -20.19 1.11
N ILE A 203 -12.32 -19.35 1.98
CA ILE A 203 -12.47 -17.89 1.95
C ILE A 203 -11.73 -17.33 0.72
N VAL A 204 -10.57 -17.90 0.41
CA VAL A 204 -9.85 -17.62 -0.83
C VAL A 204 -10.17 -18.71 -1.83
N ASN A 205 -10.74 -18.35 -2.99
CA ASN A 205 -10.66 -19.22 -4.15
C ASN A 205 -9.19 -19.27 -4.60
N VAL A 206 -8.61 -20.46 -4.76
CA VAL A 206 -7.20 -20.68 -5.16
C VAL A 206 -6.77 -19.86 -6.39
N MET A 207 -7.73 -19.47 -7.24
CA MET A 207 -7.53 -18.64 -8.43
C MET A 207 -7.43 -17.13 -8.17
N ASN A 208 -7.76 -16.65 -6.98
CA ASN A 208 -7.73 -15.23 -6.60
C ASN A 208 -6.51 -14.94 -5.72
N PRO A 209 -5.76 -13.86 -6.01
CA PRO A 209 -4.65 -13.46 -5.14
C PRO A 209 -5.18 -12.98 -3.78
N SER A 210 -4.45 -13.31 -2.72
CA SER A 210 -4.70 -12.90 -1.32
C SER A 210 -4.84 -11.39 -1.14
N SER A 211 -4.20 -10.61 -2.01
CA SER A 211 -4.33 -9.16 -2.09
C SER A 211 -5.75 -8.65 -2.35
N ARG A 212 -6.71 -9.53 -2.66
CA ARG A 212 -8.15 -9.22 -2.72
C ARG A 212 -8.87 -9.33 -1.37
N ILE A 213 -8.24 -9.91 -0.36
CA ILE A 213 -8.83 -10.19 0.95
C ILE A 213 -8.21 -9.28 2.00
N PHE A 214 -6.89 -9.16 2.01
CA PHE A 214 -6.21 -8.25 2.91
C PHE A 214 -5.10 -7.53 2.18
N HIS A 215 -4.80 -6.33 2.67
CA HIS A 215 -3.58 -5.63 2.36
C HIS A 215 -2.55 -5.94 3.44
N TYR A 216 -1.28 -5.94 3.04
CA TYR A 216 -0.19 -5.85 4.00
C TYR A 216 0.92 -4.94 3.46
N SER A 217 1.63 -4.26 4.36
CA SER A 217 2.79 -3.43 4.01
C SER A 217 3.92 -4.33 3.48
N LYS A 218 4.36 -4.12 2.23
CA LYS A 218 5.39 -4.95 1.59
C LYS A 218 6.81 -4.43 1.80
N GLY A 219 6.96 -3.32 2.51
CA GLY A 219 8.26 -2.74 2.81
C GLY A 219 8.16 -1.55 3.76
N PRO A 220 9.31 -1.03 4.22
CA PRO A 220 9.36 -0.07 5.32
C PRO A 220 8.67 1.27 5.02
N PHE A 221 8.77 1.78 3.79
CA PHE A 221 8.04 3.02 3.44
C PHE A 221 6.54 2.81 3.25
N GLU A 222 6.10 1.60 2.87
CA GLU A 222 4.66 1.28 2.82
C GLU A 222 4.11 1.14 4.25
N GLU A 223 4.89 0.60 5.19
CA GLU A 223 4.56 0.61 6.63
C GLU A 223 4.31 2.05 7.14
N LEU A 224 5.18 3.01 6.82
CA LEU A 224 4.97 4.41 7.21
C LEU A 224 3.72 5.03 6.58
N LEU A 225 3.45 4.71 5.32
CA LEU A 225 2.22 5.16 4.65
C LEU A 225 0.98 4.59 5.36
N ASP A 226 0.99 3.29 5.67
CA ASP A 226 -0.08 2.61 6.39
C ASP A 226 -0.26 3.19 7.80
N CYS A 227 0.84 3.46 8.54
CA CYS A 227 0.82 4.14 9.83
C CYS A 227 0.13 5.50 9.76
N SER A 228 0.54 6.33 8.78
CA SER A 228 0.03 7.70 8.64
C SER A 228 -1.48 7.77 8.38
N GLY A 229 -2.07 6.68 7.88
CA GLY A 229 -3.50 6.58 7.61
C GLY A 229 -4.30 5.88 8.71
N PHE A 230 -3.78 4.78 9.26
CA PHE A 230 -4.58 3.78 9.99
C PHE A 230 -4.17 3.54 11.45
N LEU A 231 -3.13 4.21 11.95
CA LEU A 231 -2.62 4.00 13.31
C LEU A 231 -3.07 5.10 14.28
N TYR A 232 -3.99 4.76 15.18
CA TYR A 232 -4.58 5.68 16.15
C TYR A 232 -4.33 5.24 17.58
N ASN A 233 -4.18 6.21 18.48
CA ASN A 233 -4.16 5.96 19.93
C ASN A 233 -5.58 5.93 20.53
N SER A 234 -5.67 5.67 21.84
CA SER A 234 -6.94 5.66 22.58
C SER A 234 -7.68 7.01 22.58
N ASP A 235 -6.97 8.11 22.34
CA ASP A 235 -7.53 9.46 22.22
C ASP A 235 -7.96 9.80 20.78
N LEU A 236 -7.98 8.81 19.88
CA LEU A 236 -8.37 8.93 18.47
C LEU A 236 -7.47 9.89 17.66
N LYS A 237 -6.23 10.07 18.10
CA LYS A 237 -5.20 10.82 17.38
C LYS A 237 -4.30 9.85 16.64
N ASN A 238 -3.89 10.24 15.42
CA ASN A 238 -2.85 9.50 14.71
C ASN A 238 -1.56 9.52 15.53
N ILE A 239 -0.89 8.37 15.58
CA ILE A 239 0.42 8.26 16.21
C ILE A 239 1.45 8.93 15.29
N PRO A 240 2.29 9.86 15.79
CA PRO A 240 3.31 10.51 14.98
C PRO A 240 4.29 9.51 14.36
N LEU A 241 4.79 9.78 13.15
CA LEU A 241 5.77 8.89 12.50
C LEU A 241 7.06 8.74 13.32
N SER A 242 7.42 9.73 14.14
CA SER A 242 8.54 9.66 15.07
C SER A 242 8.38 8.60 16.17
N GLU A 243 7.16 8.15 16.42
CA GLU A 243 6.82 7.13 17.42
C GLU A 243 6.59 5.74 16.80
N VAL A 244 6.63 5.63 15.47
CA VAL A 244 6.54 4.35 14.74
C VAL A 244 7.93 3.73 14.64
N THR A 245 8.02 2.39 14.67
CA THR A 245 9.31 1.67 14.69
C THR A 245 10.24 2.08 13.55
N PHE A 246 9.82 2.04 12.28
CA PHE A 246 10.69 2.47 11.18
C PHE A 246 10.95 3.98 11.17
N GLY A 247 9.97 4.80 11.55
CA GLY A 247 10.14 6.25 11.58
C GLY A 247 11.18 6.68 12.62
N ARG A 248 11.13 6.07 13.81
CA ARG A 248 12.15 6.26 14.86
C ARG A 248 13.53 5.80 14.39
N TYR A 249 13.61 4.65 13.71
CA TYR A 249 14.86 4.16 13.11
C TYR A 249 15.48 5.16 12.14
N LEU A 250 14.67 5.77 11.26
CA LEU A 250 15.14 6.79 10.31
C LEU A 250 15.67 8.04 11.06
N LEU A 251 14.95 8.52 12.06
CA LEU A 251 15.36 9.68 12.88
C LEU A 251 16.67 9.41 13.64
N GLU A 252 16.79 8.24 14.27
CA GLU A 252 18.01 7.79 14.96
C GLU A 252 19.22 7.71 14.02
N ASN A 253 18.98 7.55 12.71
CA ASN A 253 19.99 7.50 11.66
C ASN A 253 20.14 8.81 10.87
N GLY A 254 19.65 9.93 11.42
CA GLY A 254 19.89 11.28 10.89
C GLY A 254 19.03 11.68 9.70
N VAL A 255 17.91 10.99 9.47
CA VAL A 255 16.88 11.45 8.52
C VAL A 255 15.94 12.39 9.25
N GLU A 256 15.69 13.58 8.71
CA GLU A 256 14.77 14.55 9.31
C GLU A 256 13.31 14.18 9.05
N ILE A 257 12.41 14.57 9.97
CA ILE A 257 10.98 14.22 9.86
C ILE A 257 10.34 14.75 8.57
N GLU A 258 10.74 15.93 8.11
CA GLU A 258 10.26 16.54 6.87
C GLU A 258 10.67 15.73 5.63
N GLN A 259 11.82 15.03 5.69
CA GLN A 259 12.25 14.14 4.61
C GLN A 259 11.38 12.88 4.57
N ILE A 260 11.02 12.34 5.74
CA ILE A 260 10.12 11.19 5.87
C ILE A 260 8.73 11.54 5.33
N GLU A 261 8.14 12.64 5.83
CA GLU A 261 6.83 13.11 5.38
C GLU A 261 6.84 13.47 3.89
N GLY A 262 7.89 14.15 3.44
CA GLY A 262 8.14 14.46 2.05
C GLY A 262 8.15 13.19 1.19
N ALA A 263 8.82 12.13 1.65
CA ALA A 263 8.87 10.84 0.95
C ALA A 263 7.50 10.21 0.76
N LEU A 264 6.63 10.29 1.76
CA LEU A 264 5.26 9.83 1.65
C LEU A 264 4.44 10.74 0.71
N TYR A 265 4.65 12.07 0.76
CA TYR A 265 3.90 13.05 -0.02
C TYR A 265 4.26 13.09 -1.49
N HIS A 266 5.52 12.82 -1.81
CA HIS A 266 6.08 12.84 -3.15
C HIS A 266 6.90 11.58 -3.40
N PRO A 267 6.26 10.41 -3.51
CA PRO A 267 6.96 9.12 -3.50
C PRO A 267 7.77 8.85 -4.76
N ILE A 268 7.53 9.55 -5.87
CA ILE A 268 8.31 9.39 -7.11
C ILE A 268 9.60 10.18 -7.00
N MET A 269 10.73 9.47 -7.03
CA MET A 269 12.05 10.02 -6.75
C MET A 269 13.07 9.55 -7.78
N TYR A 270 14.20 10.25 -7.81
CA TYR A 270 15.40 9.85 -8.52
C TYR A 270 16.46 9.40 -7.51
N PHE A 271 16.93 8.17 -7.72
CA PHE A 271 17.93 7.50 -6.91
C PHE A 271 19.24 7.41 -7.68
N LYS A 272 20.37 7.61 -7.00
CA LYS A 272 21.71 7.47 -7.56
C LYS A 272 22.48 6.37 -6.83
N PRO A 273 22.25 5.09 -7.16
CA PRO A 273 23.04 3.99 -6.64
C PRO A 273 24.53 4.12 -7.01
N ASP A 274 25.38 3.41 -6.25
CA ASP A 274 26.85 3.48 -6.36
C ASP A 274 27.42 3.15 -7.74
N ASN A 275 26.65 2.46 -8.59
CA ASN A 275 27.02 2.15 -9.96
C ASN A 275 27.01 3.37 -10.91
N GLY A 276 26.67 4.56 -10.41
CA GLY A 276 26.67 5.82 -11.15
C GLY A 276 25.48 6.02 -12.09
N SER A 277 24.59 5.03 -12.24
CA SER A 277 23.34 5.18 -12.96
C SER A 277 22.32 5.93 -12.11
N PHE A 278 21.35 6.60 -12.75
CA PHE A 278 20.18 7.13 -12.06
C PHE A 278 18.95 6.29 -12.40
N VAL A 279 18.10 6.09 -11.40
CA VAL A 279 16.84 5.35 -11.53
C VAL A 279 15.71 6.25 -11.05
N GLU A 280 14.64 6.37 -11.82
CA GLU A 280 13.39 6.97 -11.37
C GLU A 280 12.45 5.86 -10.93
N ASN A 281 12.00 5.87 -9.68
CA ASN A 281 11.06 4.90 -9.16
C ASN A 281 10.18 5.54 -8.07
N ASP A 282 9.11 4.88 -7.65
CA ASP A 282 8.45 5.24 -6.40
C ASP A 282 9.16 4.58 -5.21
N ILE A 283 9.23 5.28 -4.07
CA ILE A 283 9.94 4.81 -2.88
C ILE A 283 9.39 3.49 -2.34
N TYR A 284 8.08 3.23 -2.49
CA TYR A 284 7.45 2.00 -2.02
C TYR A 284 7.92 0.79 -2.82
N SER A 285 7.89 0.87 -4.15
CA SER A 285 8.42 -0.19 -5.01
C SER A 285 9.93 -0.33 -4.90
N TYR A 286 10.66 0.77 -4.70
CA TYR A 286 12.13 0.76 -4.61
C TYR A 286 12.65 0.15 -3.31
N THR A 287 11.82 0.16 -2.25
CA THR A 287 12.16 -0.39 -0.92
C THR A 287 11.34 -1.62 -0.55
N LYS A 288 10.64 -2.21 -1.53
CA LYS A 288 9.85 -3.43 -1.35
C LYS A 288 10.73 -4.61 -0.93
N ASP A 289 10.25 -5.39 0.02
CA ASP A 289 10.90 -6.58 0.58
C ASP A 289 12.30 -6.30 1.18
N LEU A 290 12.63 -5.03 1.47
CA LEU A 290 13.90 -4.64 2.07
C LEU A 290 13.84 -4.56 3.59
N SER A 291 15.01 -4.69 4.21
CA SER A 291 15.23 -4.31 5.60
C SER A 291 15.12 -2.82 5.86
N TYR A 292 14.93 -2.44 7.13
CA TYR A 292 15.01 -1.04 7.54
C TYR A 292 16.37 -0.43 7.17
N ALA A 293 17.46 -1.16 7.41
CA ALA A 293 18.81 -0.75 7.03
C ALA A 293 18.95 -0.60 5.51
N GLU A 294 18.53 -1.59 4.72
CA GLU A 294 18.61 -1.51 3.26
C GLU A 294 17.70 -0.41 2.70
N ALA A 295 16.50 -0.23 3.24
CA ALA A 295 15.58 0.84 2.84
C ALA A 295 16.16 2.23 3.16
N LEU A 296 16.81 2.40 4.31
CA LEU A 296 17.55 3.62 4.66
C LEU A 296 18.69 3.86 3.67
N GLU A 297 19.52 2.85 3.39
CA GLU A 297 20.63 3.00 2.44
C GLU A 297 20.12 3.36 1.04
N ARG A 298 19.01 2.77 0.59
CA ARG A 298 18.34 3.18 -0.65
C ARG A 298 17.84 4.62 -0.58
N PHE A 299 17.23 5.01 0.52
CA PHE A 299 16.69 6.36 0.70
C PHE A 299 17.78 7.44 0.72
N LYS A 300 18.96 7.15 1.29
CA LYS A 300 20.12 8.06 1.25
C LYS A 300 20.63 8.33 -0.18
N THR A 301 20.31 7.48 -1.15
CA THR A 301 20.67 7.71 -2.56
C THR A 301 19.72 8.67 -3.30
N VAL A 302 18.65 9.14 -2.64
CA VAL A 302 17.74 10.12 -3.21
C VAL A 302 18.49 11.43 -3.42
N PHE A 303 18.55 11.90 -4.66
CA PHE A 303 19.18 13.18 -4.99
C PHE A 303 18.19 14.19 -5.59
N LEU A 304 17.01 13.73 -6.01
CA LEU A 304 15.94 14.59 -6.50
C LEU A 304 14.58 13.93 -6.22
N GLN A 305 13.68 14.70 -5.62
CA GLN A 305 12.31 14.30 -5.40
C GLN A 305 11.37 15.04 -6.36
N ARG A 306 10.42 14.32 -6.95
CA ARG A 306 9.45 14.94 -7.85
C ARG A 306 8.24 15.42 -7.06
N VAL A 307 8.13 16.73 -6.91
CA VAL A 307 6.91 17.37 -6.41
C VAL A 307 5.81 17.19 -7.46
N ILE A 308 4.73 16.49 -7.08
CA ILE A 308 3.56 16.27 -7.93
C ILE A 308 2.44 17.19 -7.43
N GLN A 309 1.99 18.08 -8.30
CA GLN A 309 0.93 19.06 -8.06
C GLN A 309 -0.23 18.83 -9.03
#